data_AF-A0A668AZV4-F1
#
_entry.id   AF-A0A668AZV4-F1
#
_cell.length_a   1.000
_cell.length_b   1.000
_cell.length_c   1.000
_cell.angle_alpha   90.00
_cell.angle_beta   90.00
_cell.angle_gamma   90.00
#
_symmetry.space_group_name_H-M   'P 1'
#
loop_
_entity.id
_entity.type
_entity.pdbx_description
1 polymer ?
#
loop_
_entity_poly.entity_id
_entity_poly.type
_entity_poly.pdbx_seq_one_letter_code
_entity_poly.pdbx_strand_id
1 'polypeptide(L)'
;MAEIVQQRIEDRIPELEQLERVGLFTKNEVKSIIKRVTALEYKLHRLIINKEDFIAYIQYEINVLELIKKRRNCGKIHWRAMKFLEGESVERFISKYTLLQTGHI
;
A
#
# COMPACT_ATOMS: atom_id res chain seq x y z
N MET A 1 2.19 5.12 -26.18
CA MET A 1 3.11 4.39 -25.27
C MET A 1 3.16 5.06 -23.90
N ALA A 2 3.82 6.22 -23.77
CA ALA A 2 3.85 6.97 -22.51
C ALA A 2 2.46 7.45 -22.06
N GLU A 3 1.61 7.91 -22.99
CA GLU A 3 0.25 8.38 -22.70
C GLU A 3 -0.65 7.30 -22.05
N ILE A 4 -0.59 6.07 -22.57
CA ILE A 4 -1.36 4.94 -22.05
C ILE A 4 -0.88 4.55 -20.64
N VAL A 5 0.44 4.57 -20.42
CA VAL A 5 1.03 4.33 -19.09
C VAL A 5 0.61 5.43 -18.11
N GLN A 6 0.61 6.68 -18.55
CA GLN A 6 0.25 7.82 -17.71
C GLN A 6 -1.23 7.78 -17.31
N GLN A 7 -2.13 7.53 -18.26
CA GLN A 7 -3.56 7.38 -18.00
C GLN A 7 -3.84 6.26 -16.98
N ARG A 8 -3.15 5.12 -17.09
CA ARG A 8 -3.28 4.02 -16.12
C ARG A 8 -2.74 4.38 -14.74
N ILE A 9 -1.68 5.18 -14.65
CA ILE A 9 -1.19 5.66 -13.36
C ILE A 9 -2.21 6.63 -12.76
N GLU A 10 -2.73 7.57 -13.55
CA GLU A 10 -3.73 8.55 -13.12
C GLU A 10 -5.00 7.90 -12.56
N ASP A 11 -5.45 6.80 -13.16
CA ASP A 11 -6.59 6.03 -12.65
C ASP A 11 -6.33 5.38 -11.27
N ARG A 12 -5.07 5.06 -10.94
CA ARG A 12 -4.68 4.45 -9.65
C ARG A 12 -4.43 5.46 -8.53
N ILE A 13 -4.12 6.72 -8.87
CA ILE A 13 -3.89 7.80 -7.89
C ILE A 13 -5.03 7.91 -6.87
N PRO A 14 -6.33 7.97 -7.24
CA PRO A 14 -7.41 8.13 -6.27
C PRO A 14 -7.47 7.01 -5.24
N GLU A 15 -7.19 5.76 -5.63
CA GLU A 15 -7.15 4.62 -4.69
C GLU A 15 -6.00 4.75 -3.69
N LEU A 16 -4.82 5.14 -4.17
CA LEU A 16 -3.65 5.33 -3.31
C LEU A 16 -3.80 6.52 -2.36
N GLU A 17 -4.42 7.61 -2.82
CA GLU A 17 -4.76 8.76 -1.97
C GLU A 17 -5.77 8.38 -0.89
N GLN A 18 -6.78 7.57 -1.22
CA GLN A 18 -7.71 7.05 -0.23
C GLN A 18 -6.98 6.20 0.82
N LEU A 19 -6.08 5.32 0.38
CA LEU A 19 -5.27 4.48 1.25
C LEU A 19 -4.33 5.28 2.17
N GLU A 20 -3.81 6.41 1.70
CA GLU A 20 -3.07 7.38 2.52
C GLU A 20 -3.99 8.07 3.53
N ARG A 21 -5.16 8.55 3.10
CA ARG A 21 -6.13 9.24 3.96
C ARG A 21 -6.62 8.37 5.12
N VAL A 22 -6.77 7.07 4.90
CA VAL A 22 -7.14 6.11 5.96
C VAL A 22 -5.96 5.65 6.82
N GLY A 23 -4.74 6.15 6.56
CA GLY A 23 -3.53 5.82 7.32
C GLY A 23 -3.01 4.40 7.10
N LEU A 24 -3.46 3.71 6.04
CA LEU A 24 -2.97 2.35 5.73
C LEU A 24 -1.59 2.38 5.09
N PHE A 25 -1.26 3.46 4.39
CA PHE A 25 0.06 3.72 3.82
C PHE A 25 0.56 5.12 4.16
N THR A 26 1.88 5.24 4.25
CA THR A 26 2.55 6.53 4.34
C THR A 26 2.75 7.15 2.95
N LYS A 27 2.91 8.48 2.90
CA LYS A 27 3.25 9.23 1.66
C LYS A 27 4.47 8.65 0.93
N ASN A 28 5.47 8.17 1.67
CA ASN A 28 6.68 7.58 1.09
C ASN A 28 6.43 6.20 0.49
N GLU A 29 5.60 5.38 1.13
CA GLU A 29 5.18 4.09 0.56
C GLU A 29 4.34 4.29 -0.70
N VAL A 30 3.39 5.23 -0.68
CA VAL A 30 2.57 5.58 -1.87
C VAL A 30 3.45 6.00 -3.04
N LYS A 31 4.41 6.91 -2.83
CA LYS A 31 5.38 7.29 -3.86
C LYS A 31 6.18 6.10 -4.39
N SER A 32 6.57 5.19 -3.50
CA SER A 32 7.33 3.99 -3.87
C SER A 32 6.48 3.01 -4.70
N ILE A 33 5.19 2.86 -4.37
CA ILE A 33 4.23 2.07 -5.13
C ILE A 33 4.06 2.66 -6.53
N ILE A 34 3.77 3.95 -6.64
CA ILE A 34 3.63 4.64 -7.94
C ILE A 34 4.87 4.40 -8.80
N LYS A 35 6.07 4.65 -8.27
CA LYS A 35 7.32 4.43 -9.00
C LYS A 35 7.48 3.00 -9.51
N ARG A 36 7.10 2.00 -8.70
CA ARG A 36 7.19 0.58 -9.06
C ARG A 36 6.16 0.21 -10.14
N VAL A 37 4.91 0.67 -9.98
CA VAL A 37 3.82 0.48 -10.95
C VAL A 37 4.20 1.10 -12.28
N THR A 38 4.68 2.35 -12.30
CA THR A 38 5.17 3.02 -13.51
C THR A 38 6.22 2.17 -14.22
N ALA A 39 7.23 1.68 -13.50
CA ALA A 39 8.28 0.86 -14.09
C ALA A 39 7.75 -0.46 -14.69
N LEU A 40 6.74 -1.08 -14.09
CA LEU A 40 6.13 -2.29 -14.61
C LEU A 40 5.25 -2.01 -15.84
N GLU A 41 4.46 -0.93 -15.83
CA GLU A 41 3.64 -0.52 -16.97
C GLU A 41 4.50 -0.20 -18.20
N TYR A 42 5.66 0.44 -18.02
CA TYR A 42 6.63 0.65 -19.10
C TYR A 42 7.21 -0.66 -19.64
N LYS A 43 7.43 -1.67 -18.78
CA LYS A 43 7.90 -3.00 -19.20
C LYS A 43 6.81 -3.76 -19.98
N LEU A 44 5.55 -3.62 -19.59
CA LEU A 44 4.43 -4.28 -20.24
C LEU A 44 4.09 -3.71 -21.61
N HIS A 45 4.26 -2.40 -21.82
CA HIS A 45 3.93 -1.80 -23.13
C HIS A 45 5.11 -1.78 -24.12
N ARG A 46 6.31 -2.28 -23.76
CA ARG A 46 7.48 -2.27 -24.66
C ARG A 46 7.22 -3.14 -25.89
N LEU A 47 7.97 -2.90 -26.97
CA LEU A 47 7.80 -3.59 -28.26
C LEU A 47 7.94 -5.12 -28.17
N ILE A 48 8.76 -5.63 -27.24
CA ILE A 48 8.99 -7.06 -27.03
C ILE A 48 8.55 -7.41 -25.61
N ILE A 49 7.39 -8.03 -25.48
CA ILE A 49 6.80 -8.36 -24.18
C ILE A 49 7.08 -9.82 -23.86
N ASN A 50 7.65 -10.10 -22.69
CA ASN A 50 7.88 -11.46 -22.23
C ASN A 50 6.76 -11.89 -21.28
N LYS A 51 6.42 -13.18 -21.29
CA LYS A 51 5.50 -13.79 -20.32
C LYS A 51 5.90 -13.54 -18.86
N GLU A 52 7.21 -13.42 -18.60
CA GLU A 52 7.77 -13.17 -17.28
C GLU A 52 7.42 -11.78 -16.75
N ASP A 53 7.29 -10.76 -17.61
CA ASP A 53 6.89 -9.42 -17.19
C ASP A 53 5.44 -9.40 -16.68
N PHE A 54 4.55 -10.16 -17.32
CA PHE A 54 3.17 -10.34 -16.85
C PHE A 54 3.12 -11.09 -15.52
N ILE A 55 3.92 -12.15 -15.36
CA ILE A 55 4.00 -12.89 -14.09
C ILE A 55 4.51 -11.96 -12.99
N ALA A 56 5.56 -11.17 -13.25
CA ALA A 56 6.10 -10.22 -12.30
C ALA A 56 5.08 -9.13 -11.92
N TYR A 57 4.29 -8.65 -12.87
CA TYR A 57 3.21 -7.70 -12.62
C TYR A 57 2.12 -8.29 -11.73
N ILE A 58 1.61 -9.47 -12.09
CA ILE A 58 0.56 -10.17 -11.32
C ILE A 58 1.05 -10.44 -9.90
N GLN A 59 2.30 -10.91 -9.75
CA GLN A 59 2.88 -11.16 -8.44
C GLN A 59 3.01 -9.87 -7.62
N TYR A 60 3.40 -8.76 -8.25
CA TYR A 60 3.47 -7.47 -7.57
C TYR A 60 2.08 -7.02 -7.07
N GLU A 61 1.05 -7.13 -7.89
CA GLU A 61 -0.33 -6.80 -7.52
C GLU A 61 -0.84 -7.65 -6.35
N ILE A 62 -0.58 -8.97 -6.38
CA ILE A 62 -0.91 -9.87 -5.27
C ILE A 62 -0.22 -9.39 -3.98
N ASN A 63 1.07 -9.10 -4.03
CA ASN A 63 1.84 -8.67 -2.87
C ASN A 63 1.29 -7.36 -2.26
N VAL A 64 0.91 -6.39 -3.11
CA VAL A 64 0.30 -5.13 -2.66
C VAL A 64 -1.06 -5.38 -1.99
N LEU A 65 -1.90 -6.23 -2.58
CA LEU A 65 -3.20 -6.60 -2.00
C LEU A 65 -3.06 -7.33 -0.66
N GLU A 66 -2.07 -8.21 -0.52
CA GLU A 66 -1.77 -8.88 0.75
C GLU A 66 -1.30 -7.90 1.82
N LEU A 67 -0.45 -6.93 1.47
CA LEU A 67 -0.03 -5.86 2.36
C LEU A 67 -1.23 -5.03 2.85
N ILE A 68 -2.14 -4.65 1.94
CA ILE A 68 -3.38 -3.94 2.28
C ILE A 68 -4.23 -4.77 3.24
N LYS A 69 -4.46 -6.06 2.94
CA LYS A 69 -5.23 -6.96 3.80
C LYS A 69 -4.62 -7.07 5.19
N LYS A 70 -3.30 -7.23 5.28
CA LYS A 70 -2.57 -7.34 6.54
C LYS A 70 -2.70 -6.06 7.36
N ARG A 71 -2.44 -4.89 6.76
CA ARG A 71 -2.58 -3.58 7.41
C ARG A 71 -4.02 -3.30 7.85
N ARG A 72 -5.01 -3.63 7.02
CA ARG A 72 -6.44 -3.49 7.34
C ARG A 72 -6.88 -4.42 8.47
N ASN A 73 -6.33 -5.64 8.53
CA ASN A 73 -6.59 -6.55 9.64
C ASN A 73 -5.94 -6.06 10.94
N CYS A 74 -4.70 -5.54 10.88
CA CYS A 74 -4.08 -4.86 12.02
C CYS A 74 -4.89 -3.65 12.49
N GLY A 75 -5.43 -2.84 11.58
CA GLY A 75 -6.32 -1.72 11.90
C GLY A 75 -7.62 -2.18 12.55
N LYS A 76 -8.25 -3.25 12.05
CA LYS A 76 -9.43 -3.86 12.67
C LYS A 76 -9.13 -4.41 14.06
N ILE A 77 -7.98 -5.07 14.25
CA ILE A 77 -7.56 -5.58 15.56
C ILE A 77 -7.29 -4.43 16.51
N HIS A 78 -6.60 -3.38 16.06
CA HIS A 78 -6.35 -2.16 16.83
C HIS A 78 -7.66 -1.47 17.25
N TRP A 79 -8.61 -1.30 16.33
CA TRP A 79 -9.91 -0.72 16.62
C TRP A 79 -10.76 -1.60 17.55
N ARG A 80 -10.72 -2.94 17.38
CA ARG A 80 -11.36 -3.87 18.32
C ARG A 80 -10.70 -3.82 19.70
N ALA A 81 -9.38 -3.72 19.77
CA ALA A 81 -8.64 -3.58 21.02
C ALA A 81 -8.97 -2.27 21.72
N MET A 82 -9.06 -1.14 20.99
CA MET A 82 -9.52 0.15 21.53
C MET A 82 -10.94 0.10 22.10
N LYS A 83 -11.82 -0.73 21.53
CA LYS A 83 -13.20 -0.86 22.01
C LYS A 83 -13.34 -1.78 23.23
N PHE A 84 -12.39 -2.68 23.46
CA PHE A 84 -12.48 -3.74 24.48
C PHE A 84 -11.52 -3.55 25.66
N LEU A 85 -10.42 -2.85 25.46
CA LEU A 85 -9.48 -2.49 26.50
C LEU A 85 -9.88 -1.10 27.01
N GLU A 86 -10.14 -0.95 28.31
CA GLU A 86 -10.26 0.34 28.99
C GLU A 86 -9.04 0.54 29.90
N GLY A 87 -8.53 1.77 30.03
CA GLY A 87 -7.44 2.15 30.94
C GLY A 87 -6.02 2.11 30.38
N GLU A 88 -5.02 2.05 31.27
CA GLU A 88 -3.57 2.23 31.00
C GLU A 88 -2.98 1.30 29.91
N SER A 89 -3.64 0.16 29.68
CA SER A 89 -3.26 -0.81 28.63
C SER A 89 -3.53 -0.30 27.22
N VAL A 90 -4.52 0.59 27.03
CA VAL A 90 -4.81 1.24 25.74
C VAL A 90 -3.70 2.21 25.37
N GLU A 91 -3.22 3.02 26.31
CA GLU A 91 -2.18 4.02 26.06
C GLU A 91 -0.85 3.38 25.69
N ARG A 92 -0.50 2.24 26.32
CA ARG A 92 0.69 1.47 25.97
C ARG A 92 0.57 0.81 24.59
N PHE A 93 -0.64 0.38 24.21
CA PHE A 93 -0.92 -0.18 22.89
C PHE A 93 -0.92 0.89 21.80
N ILE A 94 -1.54 2.06 22.05
CA ILE A 94 -1.53 3.22 21.17
C ILE A 94 -0.10 3.74 21.01
N SER A 95 0.65 3.95 22.10
CA SER A 95 2.04 4.39 22.02
C SER A 95 2.89 3.44 21.17
N LYS A 96 2.76 2.13 21.38
CA LYS A 96 3.51 1.13 20.61
C LYS A 96 3.05 1.06 19.15
N TYR A 97 1.76 1.18 18.87
CA TYR A 97 1.20 1.17 17.52
C TYR A 97 1.57 2.43 16.73
N THR A 98 1.50 3.59 17.38
CA THR A 98 1.93 4.90 16.84
C THR A 98 3.43 4.89 16.54
N LEU A 99 4.27 4.37 17.46
CA LEU A 99 5.72 4.22 17.22
C LEU A 99 6.02 3.28 16.05
N LEU A 100 5.23 2.22 15.86
CA LEU A 100 5.36 1.30 14.73
C LEU A 100 4.92 1.93 13.40
N GLN A 101 4.05 2.93 13.44
CA GLN A 101 3.57 3.69 12.29
C GLN A 101 4.49 4.86 11.92
N THR A 102 5.17 5.49 12.89
CA THR A 102 6.09 6.61 12.65
C THR A 102 7.48 6.19 12.20
N GLY A 103 7.78 4.89 12.11
CA GLY A 103 9.00 4.38 11.49
C GLY A 103 10.29 4.77 12.21
N HIS A 104 10.21 5.22 13.46
CA HIS A 104 11.38 5.39 14.33
C HIS A 104 11.71 4.04 14.96
N ILE A 105 12.61 3.30 14.29
CA ILE A 105 13.51 2.33 14.94
C ILE A 105 14.78 3.08 15.36
#